data_AF-A0A932T4G3-F1
#
_entry.id   AF-A0A932T4G3-F1
#
_cell.length_a   1.000
_cell.length_b   1.000
_cell.length_c   1.000
_cell.angle_alpha   90.00
_cell.angle_beta   90.00
_cell.angle_gamma   90.00
#
_symmetry.space_group_name_H-M   'P 1'
#
loop_
_entity.id
_entity.type
_entity.pdbx_description
1 polymer ?
#
loop_
_entity_poly.entity_id
_entity_poly.type
_entity_poly.pdbx_seq_one_letter_code
_entity_poly.pdbx_strand_id
1 'polypeptide(L)'
;NKLAIFAKENNIDLTIVGPEGPLTEGVVDIFRANDLVIFGPTAAAARLEGSKAYMKNILKKYNIPTAGFIETSNKQEAFDFIDSMTNLPIVVKADGLCAGKGVIIASSKEEAKETVADMLSGNSFGDAGSTVVVEEYLDGYELSVTPVSELFYKGATKQLDKLEIKIKKEYGVAVVMASKNYPYGDSEPAEIIVDEIHDEILKANSHISYAGVSKEDGKLFATGGRVLLCVGFGEDIQTARNRAYALCGQVHFAGKKCRTDIAYQALK
;
A
#
# COMPACT_ATOMS: atom_id res chain seq x y z
N ASN A 1 -23.67 -7.83 7.18
CA ASN A 1 -24.36 -8.52 8.30
C ASN A 1 -23.77 -9.89 8.64
N LYS A 2 -23.49 -10.79 7.67
CA LYS A 2 -22.99 -12.17 7.95
C LYS A 2 -21.82 -12.26 8.95
N LEU A 3 -20.82 -11.38 8.84
CA LEU A 3 -19.68 -11.34 9.76
C LEU A 3 -20.07 -10.97 11.21
N ALA A 4 -21.00 -10.03 11.39
CA ALA A 4 -21.49 -9.65 12.71
C ALA A 4 -22.31 -10.77 13.36
N ILE A 5 -23.15 -11.44 12.58
CA ILE A 5 -23.90 -12.63 13.02
C ILE A 5 -22.91 -13.71 13.47
N PHE A 6 -21.91 -14.04 12.65
CA PHE A 6 -20.88 -15.01 12.99
C PHE A 6 -20.15 -14.64 14.30
N ALA A 7 -19.73 -13.38 14.43
CA ALA A 7 -19.03 -12.91 15.62
C ALA A 7 -19.89 -13.06 16.89
N LYS A 8 -21.18 -12.77 16.79
CA LYS A 8 -22.15 -12.94 17.88
C LYS A 8 -22.38 -14.40 18.24
N GLU A 9 -22.59 -15.26 17.24
CA GLU A 9 -22.85 -16.70 17.43
C GLU A 9 -21.63 -17.45 18.00
N ASN A 10 -20.42 -16.99 17.69
CA ASN A 10 -19.17 -17.60 18.12
C ASN A 10 -18.53 -16.91 19.33
N ASN A 11 -19.24 -15.98 19.98
CA ASN A 11 -18.75 -15.24 21.15
C ASN A 11 -17.37 -14.61 20.93
N ILE A 12 -17.18 -13.92 19.80
CA ILE A 12 -15.93 -13.25 19.48
C ILE A 12 -15.78 -11.98 20.32
N ASP A 13 -14.78 -11.96 21.20
CA ASP A 13 -14.52 -10.83 22.12
C ASP A 13 -13.99 -9.57 21.43
N LEU A 14 -13.25 -9.73 20.32
CA LEU A 14 -12.67 -8.63 19.56
C LEU A 14 -12.54 -9.00 18.08
N THR A 15 -13.08 -8.15 17.21
CA THR A 15 -12.83 -8.22 15.77
C THR A 15 -11.84 -7.17 15.34
N ILE A 16 -10.85 -7.52 14.51
CA ILE A 16 -9.88 -6.57 13.93
C ILE A 16 -10.06 -6.60 12.42
N VAL A 17 -10.31 -5.45 11.81
CA VAL A 17 -10.49 -5.36 10.35
C VAL A 17 -9.14 -5.08 9.70
N GLY A 18 -8.70 -5.99 8.82
CA GLY A 18 -7.49 -5.83 8.02
C GLY A 18 -7.70 -4.99 6.76
N PRO A 19 -8.55 -5.44 5.80
CA PRO A 19 -8.68 -4.79 4.51
C PRO A 19 -9.52 -3.51 4.55
N GLU A 20 -9.17 -2.58 3.68
CA GLU A 20 -9.75 -1.25 3.52
C GLU A 20 -11.18 -1.28 2.95
N GLY A 21 -11.50 -2.22 2.06
CA GLY A 21 -12.83 -2.34 1.43
C GLY A 21 -13.96 -2.43 2.46
N PRO A 22 -13.97 -3.45 3.35
CA PRO A 22 -14.99 -3.57 4.40
C PRO A 22 -15.08 -2.34 5.33
N LEU A 23 -13.97 -1.65 5.58
CA LEU A 23 -13.96 -0.41 6.37
C LEU A 23 -14.74 0.69 5.66
N THR A 24 -14.49 0.90 4.37
CA THR A 24 -15.22 1.89 3.56
C THR A 24 -16.70 1.54 3.38
N GLU A 25 -17.05 0.24 3.39
CA GLU A 25 -18.43 -0.26 3.34
C GLU A 25 -19.17 -0.22 4.69
N GLY A 26 -18.52 0.21 5.77
CA GLY A 26 -19.15 0.40 7.08
C GLY A 26 -19.29 -0.86 7.91
N VAL A 27 -18.40 -1.85 7.76
CA VAL A 27 -18.39 -3.04 8.62
C VAL A 27 -18.32 -2.66 10.10
N VAL A 28 -17.56 -1.62 10.44
CA VAL A 28 -17.41 -1.14 11.82
C VAL A 28 -18.72 -0.56 12.36
N ASP A 29 -19.46 0.20 11.54
CA ASP A 29 -20.76 0.76 11.93
C ASP A 29 -21.78 -0.35 12.20
N ILE A 30 -21.79 -1.39 11.36
CA ILE A 30 -22.65 -2.56 11.52
C ILE A 30 -22.33 -3.31 12.82
N PHE A 31 -21.06 -3.56 13.12
CA PHE A 31 -20.65 -4.28 14.35
C PHE A 31 -21.04 -3.48 15.59
N ARG A 32 -20.79 -2.17 15.61
CA ARG A 32 -21.16 -1.30 16.73
C ARG A 32 -22.67 -1.23 16.94
N ALA A 33 -23.47 -1.21 15.87
CA ALA A 33 -24.93 -1.26 15.96
C ALA A 33 -25.47 -2.60 16.52
N ASN A 34 -24.63 -3.63 16.62
CA ASN A 34 -24.94 -4.93 17.20
C ASN A 34 -24.22 -5.17 18.55
N ASP A 35 -23.69 -4.12 19.18
CA ASP A 35 -22.95 -4.18 20.44
C ASP A 35 -21.70 -5.09 20.41
N LEU A 36 -21.07 -5.23 19.24
CA LEU A 36 -19.87 -6.02 19.05
C LEU A 36 -18.60 -5.14 19.10
N VAL A 37 -17.58 -5.62 19.81
CA VAL A 37 -16.30 -4.95 19.90
C VAL A 37 -15.50 -5.17 18.62
N ILE A 38 -15.12 -4.06 17.97
CA ILE A 38 -14.40 -4.07 16.70
C ILE A 38 -13.36 -2.95 16.64
N PHE A 39 -12.18 -3.26 16.11
CA PHE A 39 -11.10 -2.32 15.83
C PHE A 39 -11.04 -1.99 14.34
N GLY A 40 -11.28 -0.72 14.02
CA GLY A 40 -11.26 -0.15 12.68
C GLY A 40 -12.00 1.20 12.64
N PRO A 41 -11.77 2.04 11.62
CA PRO A 41 -12.54 3.26 11.42
C PRO A 41 -13.99 2.97 10.99
N THR A 42 -14.93 3.84 11.42
CA THR A 42 -16.28 3.93 10.82
C THR A 42 -16.18 4.28 9.33
N ALA A 43 -17.20 3.99 8.51
CA ALA A 43 -17.23 4.36 7.09
C ALA A 43 -16.91 5.86 6.86
N ALA A 44 -17.47 6.74 7.69
CA ALA A 44 -17.23 8.18 7.61
C ALA A 44 -15.75 8.57 7.80
N ALA A 45 -15.05 7.88 8.71
CA ALA A 45 -13.62 8.08 8.95
C ALA A 45 -12.75 7.37 7.89
N ALA A 46 -13.17 6.18 7.45
CA ALA A 46 -12.50 5.42 6.39
C ALA A 46 -12.46 6.16 5.04
N ARG A 47 -13.34 7.17 4.85
CA ARG A 47 -13.29 8.08 3.69
C ARG A 47 -11.93 8.77 3.52
N LEU A 48 -11.16 8.95 4.59
CA LEU A 48 -9.80 9.51 4.51
C LEU A 48 -8.87 8.65 3.63
N GLU A 49 -9.08 7.34 3.58
CA GLU A 49 -8.37 6.43 2.67
C GLU A 49 -9.17 6.15 1.40
N GLY A 50 -10.50 6.01 1.55
CA GLY A 50 -11.41 5.66 0.47
C GLY A 50 -11.62 6.76 -0.59
N SER A 51 -11.25 8.03 -0.33
CA SER A 51 -11.30 9.11 -1.32
C SER A 51 -10.09 10.02 -1.17
N LYS A 52 -9.24 10.02 -2.20
CA LYS A 52 -8.05 10.87 -2.31
C LYS A 52 -8.43 12.34 -2.37
N ALA A 53 -9.53 12.65 -3.08
CA ALA A 53 -10.12 13.98 -3.14
C ALA A 53 -10.49 14.50 -1.74
N TYR A 54 -11.25 13.69 -0.99
CA TYR A 54 -11.64 14.02 0.37
C TYR A 54 -10.42 14.22 1.28
N MET A 55 -9.45 13.31 1.22
CA MET A 55 -8.21 13.39 1.98
C MET A 55 -7.46 14.69 1.71
N LYS A 56 -7.22 15.03 0.43
CA LYS A 56 -6.55 16.26 0.02
C LYS A 56 -7.27 17.51 0.51
N ASN A 57 -8.60 17.54 0.42
CA ASN A 57 -9.42 18.66 0.90
C ASN A 57 -9.36 18.81 2.43
N ILE A 58 -9.27 17.72 3.19
CA ILE A 58 -9.01 17.76 4.64
C ILE A 58 -7.63 18.35 4.92
N LEU A 59 -6.58 17.90 4.23
CA LEU A 59 -5.23 18.45 4.42
C LEU A 59 -5.19 19.96 4.15
N LYS A 60 -5.79 20.40 3.03
CA LYS A 60 -5.90 21.81 2.67
C LYS A 60 -6.67 22.62 3.72
N LYS A 61 -7.82 22.12 4.18
CA LYS A 61 -8.66 22.79 5.18
C LYS A 61 -7.92 23.05 6.50
N TYR A 62 -7.04 22.13 6.91
CA TYR A 62 -6.29 22.23 8.16
C TYR A 62 -4.84 22.66 7.98
N ASN A 63 -4.47 23.16 6.79
CA ASN A 63 -3.10 23.59 6.46
C ASN A 63 -2.03 22.51 6.73
N ILE A 64 -2.37 21.24 6.50
CA ILE A 64 -1.42 20.15 6.59
C ILE A 64 -0.65 20.10 5.26
N PRO A 65 0.71 20.12 5.28
CA PRO A 65 1.51 20.11 4.08
C PRO A 65 1.19 18.92 3.17
N THR A 66 1.02 19.19 1.88
CA THR A 66 0.80 18.19 0.82
C THR A 66 1.23 18.77 -0.52
N ALA A 67 1.43 17.91 -1.53
CA ALA A 67 1.70 18.34 -2.90
C ALA A 67 0.59 19.27 -3.42
N GLY A 68 0.96 20.32 -4.15
CA GLY A 68 0.00 21.18 -4.85
C GLY A 68 -0.86 20.33 -5.78
N PHE A 69 -2.17 20.57 -5.79
CA PHE A 69 -3.11 19.70 -6.49
C PHE A 69 -4.36 20.44 -6.95
N ILE A 70 -5.02 19.86 -7.96
CA ILE A 70 -6.43 20.08 -8.29
C ILE A 70 -7.18 18.76 -8.16
N GLU A 71 -8.45 18.86 -7.78
CA GLU A 71 -9.43 17.79 -7.87
C GLU A 71 -10.55 18.27 -8.78
N THR A 72 -10.87 17.50 -9.81
CA THR A 72 -11.90 17.90 -10.77
C THR A 72 -12.46 16.68 -11.54
N SER A 73 -13.72 16.79 -11.96
CA SER A 73 -14.35 15.93 -12.96
C SER A 73 -14.35 16.56 -14.35
N ASN A 74 -13.83 17.79 -14.49
CA ASN A 74 -13.78 18.54 -15.74
C ASN A 74 -12.42 18.37 -16.40
N LYS A 75 -12.41 17.73 -17.56
CA LYS A 75 -11.20 17.49 -18.35
C LYS A 75 -10.44 18.79 -18.68
N GLN A 76 -11.13 19.87 -19.02
CA GLN A 76 -10.47 21.11 -19.40
C GLN A 76 -9.78 21.78 -18.20
N GLU A 77 -10.41 21.78 -17.04
CA GLU A 77 -9.79 22.31 -15.81
C GLU A 77 -8.53 21.56 -15.43
N ALA A 78 -8.55 20.22 -15.56
CA ALA A 78 -7.36 19.40 -15.34
C ALA A 78 -6.25 19.72 -16.35
N PHE A 79 -6.61 19.94 -17.62
CA PHE A 79 -5.64 20.27 -18.68
C PHE A 79 -5.01 21.63 -18.46
N ASP A 80 -5.80 22.64 -18.10
CA ASP A 80 -5.34 23.99 -17.79
C ASP A 80 -4.40 23.97 -16.57
N PHE A 81 -4.72 23.18 -15.55
CA PHE A 81 -3.84 22.98 -14.40
C PHE A 81 -2.51 22.33 -14.82
N ILE A 82 -2.55 21.24 -15.59
CA ILE A 82 -1.34 20.58 -16.13
C ILE A 82 -0.48 21.56 -16.93
N ASP A 83 -1.10 22.40 -17.76
CA ASP A 83 -0.39 23.40 -18.55
C ASP A 83 0.27 24.48 -17.70
N SER A 84 -0.34 24.83 -16.56
CA SER A 84 0.22 25.78 -15.60
C SER A 84 1.43 25.24 -14.82
N MET A 85 1.57 23.92 -14.69
CA MET A 85 2.67 23.30 -13.94
C MET A 85 4.00 23.50 -14.64
N THR A 86 5.03 23.88 -13.88
CA THR A 86 6.39 24.08 -14.39
C THR A 86 7.27 22.84 -14.25
N ASN A 87 6.95 21.97 -13.30
CA ASN A 87 7.78 20.82 -12.94
C ASN A 87 7.18 19.54 -13.51
N LEU A 88 8.06 18.66 -13.98
CA LEU A 88 7.78 17.27 -14.33
C LEU A 88 8.58 16.36 -13.39
N PRO A 89 8.11 15.14 -13.12
CA PRO A 89 6.87 14.54 -13.63
C PRO A 89 5.60 15.09 -12.95
N ILE A 90 4.44 14.74 -13.48
CA ILE A 90 3.11 15.08 -12.93
C ILE A 90 2.43 13.78 -12.47
N VAL A 91 1.76 13.82 -11.32
CA VAL A 91 1.06 12.65 -10.81
C VAL A 91 -0.44 12.78 -11.06
N VAL A 92 -1.03 11.79 -11.73
CA VAL A 92 -2.46 11.71 -12.01
C VAL A 92 -3.03 10.52 -11.24
N LYS A 93 -4.07 10.77 -10.44
CA LYS A 93 -4.72 9.75 -9.61
C LYS A 93 -6.23 9.72 -9.85
N ALA A 94 -6.79 8.53 -9.98
CA ALA A 94 -8.23 8.35 -9.87
C ALA A 94 -8.66 8.47 -8.40
N ASP A 95 -9.82 9.08 -8.14
CA ASP A 95 -10.40 9.06 -6.80
C ASP A 95 -10.87 7.64 -6.43
N GLY A 96 -11.00 7.32 -5.15
CA GLY A 96 -11.37 5.96 -4.74
C GLY A 96 -10.19 5.02 -4.49
N LEU A 97 -10.50 3.75 -4.22
CA LEU A 97 -9.51 2.72 -3.85
C LEU A 97 -8.71 2.20 -5.06
N CYS A 98 -9.34 2.05 -6.22
CA CYS A 98 -8.73 1.63 -7.51
C CYS A 98 -7.79 0.41 -7.43
N ALA A 99 -7.92 -0.45 -6.41
CA ALA A 99 -7.04 -1.59 -6.11
C ALA A 99 -5.52 -1.27 -6.21
N GLY A 100 -5.13 -0.04 -5.84
CA GLY A 100 -3.74 0.41 -5.91
C GLY A 100 -3.18 0.65 -7.31
N LYS A 101 -4.01 0.63 -8.37
CA LYS A 101 -3.61 0.87 -9.77
C LYS A 101 -4.01 2.25 -10.30
N GLY A 102 -4.74 3.03 -9.50
CA GLY A 102 -5.25 4.35 -9.91
C GLY A 102 -4.25 5.50 -9.71
N VAL A 103 -2.94 5.26 -9.81
CA VAL A 103 -1.90 6.29 -9.69
C VAL A 103 -0.91 6.13 -10.84
N ILE A 104 -0.72 7.19 -11.61
CA ILE A 104 0.20 7.26 -12.74
C ILE A 104 1.13 8.45 -12.53
N ILE A 105 2.43 8.23 -12.77
CA ILE A 105 3.46 9.27 -12.79
C ILE A 105 3.78 9.52 -14.26
N ALA A 106 3.32 10.66 -14.78
CA ALA A 106 3.47 11.05 -16.17
C ALA A 106 4.74 11.90 -16.35
N SER A 107 5.61 11.48 -17.27
CA SER A 107 6.88 12.12 -17.55
C SER A 107 6.73 13.34 -18.48
N SER A 108 5.56 13.53 -19.08
CA SER A 108 5.21 14.70 -19.89
C SER A 108 3.80 15.22 -19.60
N LYS A 109 3.53 16.47 -20.02
CA LYS A 109 2.19 17.06 -19.90
C LYS A 109 1.19 16.33 -20.79
N GLU A 110 1.62 15.89 -21.96
CA GLU A 110 0.83 15.12 -22.91
C GLU A 110 0.38 13.79 -22.29
N GLU A 111 1.31 13.03 -21.69
CA GLU A 111 1.00 11.78 -21.00
C GLU A 111 0.04 12.00 -19.82
N ALA A 112 0.23 13.08 -19.06
CA ALA A 112 -0.68 13.43 -17.97
C ALA A 112 -2.11 13.72 -18.49
N LYS A 113 -2.24 14.47 -19.59
CA LYS A 113 -3.54 14.79 -20.21
C LYS A 113 -4.23 13.55 -20.79
N GLU A 114 -3.48 12.67 -21.44
CA GLU A 114 -3.99 11.37 -21.92
C GLU A 114 -4.50 10.53 -20.75
N THR A 115 -3.73 10.45 -19.66
CA THR A 115 -4.11 9.74 -18.45
C THR A 115 -5.39 10.29 -17.83
N VAL A 116 -5.51 11.62 -17.72
CA VAL A 116 -6.73 12.27 -17.22
C VAL A 116 -7.93 11.94 -18.11
N ALA A 117 -7.77 12.03 -19.44
CA ALA A 117 -8.84 11.73 -20.38
C ALA A 117 -9.30 10.27 -20.28
N ASP A 118 -8.37 9.34 -20.12
CA ASP A 118 -8.66 7.93 -19.93
C ASP A 118 -9.40 7.66 -18.61
N MET A 119 -8.90 8.21 -17.48
CA MET A 119 -9.55 8.04 -16.18
C MET A 119 -10.98 8.61 -16.16
N LEU A 120 -11.18 9.84 -16.66
CA LEU A 120 -12.48 10.51 -16.70
C LEU A 120 -13.47 9.90 -17.70
N SER A 121 -13.00 9.11 -18.67
CA SER A 121 -13.87 8.39 -19.59
C SER A 121 -14.66 7.25 -18.92
N GLY A 122 -14.25 6.83 -17.71
CA GLY A 122 -14.84 5.71 -16.98
C GLY A 122 -14.34 4.33 -17.43
N ASN A 123 -13.58 4.24 -18.54
CA ASN A 123 -13.10 2.98 -19.10
C ASN A 123 -12.17 2.20 -18.17
N SER A 124 -11.37 2.90 -17.37
CA SER A 124 -10.30 2.27 -16.57
C SER A 124 -10.69 1.95 -15.12
N PHE A 125 -11.65 2.67 -14.52
CA PHE A 125 -11.94 2.54 -13.08
C PHE A 125 -13.43 2.63 -12.69
N GLY A 126 -14.37 2.63 -13.65
CA GLY A 126 -15.80 2.79 -13.35
C GLY A 126 -16.10 4.11 -12.63
N ASP A 127 -16.99 4.10 -11.64
CA ASP A 127 -17.38 5.30 -10.88
C ASP A 127 -16.21 5.98 -10.13
N ALA A 128 -15.17 5.22 -9.80
CA ALA A 128 -13.93 5.74 -9.20
C ALA A 128 -13.15 6.65 -10.17
N GLY A 129 -13.38 6.53 -11.49
CA GLY A 129 -12.79 7.39 -12.52
C GLY A 129 -13.54 8.70 -12.76
N SER A 130 -14.70 8.94 -12.12
CA SER A 130 -15.50 10.16 -12.35
C SER A 130 -14.82 11.46 -11.90
N THR A 131 -13.83 11.35 -11.02
CA THR A 131 -13.05 12.46 -10.47
C THR A 131 -11.58 12.07 -10.48
N VAL A 132 -10.72 13.00 -10.87
CA VAL A 132 -9.26 12.84 -10.81
C VAL A 132 -8.64 13.84 -9.85
N VAL A 133 -7.53 13.43 -9.26
CA VAL A 133 -6.60 14.31 -8.54
C VAL A 133 -5.34 14.41 -9.38
N VAL A 134 -5.01 15.62 -9.84
CA VAL A 134 -3.73 15.92 -10.48
C VAL A 134 -2.88 16.67 -9.49
N GLU A 135 -1.66 16.22 -9.24
CA GLU A 135 -0.77 16.81 -8.24
C GLU A 135 0.68 16.90 -8.70
N GLU A 136 1.42 17.79 -8.04
CA GLU A 136 2.87 17.87 -8.13
C GLU A 136 3.51 16.55 -7.70
N TYR A 137 4.55 16.14 -8.44
CA TYR A 137 5.42 15.07 -7.98
C TYR A 137 6.29 15.57 -6.82
N LEU A 138 6.29 14.80 -5.72
CA LEU A 138 7.20 15.01 -4.61
C LEU A 138 8.35 14.02 -4.71
N ASP A 139 9.58 14.54 -4.64
CA ASP A 139 10.79 13.73 -4.56
C ASP A 139 11.34 13.72 -3.13
N GLY A 140 12.02 12.64 -2.76
CA GLY A 140 12.62 12.47 -1.45
C GLY A 140 12.65 11.03 -0.96
N TYR A 141 12.92 10.88 0.34
CA TYR A 141 13.01 9.58 0.98
C TYR A 141 11.71 9.26 1.73
N GLU A 142 11.26 8.02 1.61
CA GLU A 142 10.02 7.53 2.27
C GLU A 142 10.29 6.42 3.30
N LEU A 143 11.54 5.96 3.43
CA LEU A 143 11.88 4.88 4.34
C LEU A 143 11.95 5.38 5.78
N SER A 144 10.94 5.06 6.59
CA SER A 144 10.94 5.43 8.01
C SER A 144 11.87 4.54 8.84
N VAL A 145 12.70 5.16 9.68
CA VAL A 145 13.41 4.50 10.78
C VAL A 145 12.48 4.33 11.98
N THR A 146 11.57 5.29 12.18
CA THR A 146 10.59 5.25 13.27
C THR A 146 9.60 4.10 13.05
N PRO A 147 9.44 3.17 14.01
CA PRO A 147 8.49 2.07 13.87
C PRO A 147 7.06 2.57 13.69
N VAL A 148 6.33 1.99 12.74
CA VAL A 148 4.91 2.32 12.54
C VAL A 148 4.06 2.06 13.78
N SER A 149 4.43 1.07 14.60
CA SER A 149 3.78 0.78 15.88
C SER A 149 3.89 1.94 16.87
N GLU A 150 5.00 2.69 16.86
CA GLU A 150 5.16 3.87 17.68
C GLU A 150 4.25 5.00 17.21
N LEU A 151 4.15 5.21 15.89
CA LEU A 151 3.19 6.14 15.30
C LEU A 151 1.76 5.81 15.73
N PHE A 152 1.36 4.54 15.65
CA PHE A 152 0.04 4.09 16.08
C PHE A 152 -0.19 4.30 17.58
N TYR A 153 0.79 3.96 18.42
CA TYR A 153 0.69 4.15 19.86
C TYR A 153 0.56 5.63 20.24
N LYS A 154 1.37 6.51 19.64
CA LYS A 154 1.29 7.96 19.87
C LYS A 154 -0.03 8.54 19.33
N GLY A 155 -0.53 8.04 18.20
CA GLY A 155 -1.87 8.37 17.69
C GLY A 155 -2.96 7.99 18.69
N ALA A 156 -2.98 6.74 19.13
CA ALA A 156 -3.97 6.22 20.08
C ALA A 156 -3.94 6.94 21.43
N THR A 157 -2.77 7.40 21.86
CA THR A 157 -2.58 8.10 23.14
C THR A 157 -2.61 9.63 23.03
N LYS A 158 -2.94 10.18 21.85
CA LYS A 158 -2.99 11.64 21.58
C LYS A 158 -1.68 12.36 21.88
N GLN A 159 -0.56 11.76 21.51
CA GLN A 159 0.80 12.24 21.74
C GLN A 159 1.63 12.30 20.45
N LEU A 160 0.98 12.48 19.30
CA LEU A 160 1.65 12.60 18.00
C LEU A 160 2.60 13.81 17.94
N ASP A 161 2.30 14.87 18.68
CA ASP A 161 3.15 16.06 18.87
C ASP A 161 4.51 15.75 19.50
N LYS A 162 4.63 14.61 20.20
CA LYS A 162 5.86 14.14 20.84
C LYS A 162 6.65 13.15 19.98
N LEU A 163 6.15 12.82 18.79
CA LEU A 163 6.80 11.86 17.91
C LEU A 163 7.79 12.57 16.99
N GLU A 164 9.06 12.19 17.09
CA GLU A 164 10.06 12.56 16.10
C GLU A 164 10.08 11.49 15.01
N ILE A 165 9.63 11.83 13.80
CA ILE A 165 9.69 10.92 12.66
C ILE A 165 11.08 11.02 12.03
N LYS A 166 11.81 9.90 12.06
CA LYS A 166 13.13 9.79 11.44
C LYS A 166 13.00 9.04 10.13
N ILE A 167 13.46 9.67 9.05
CA ILE A 167 13.50 9.07 7.71
C ILE A 167 14.95 8.72 7.38
N LYS A 168 15.14 7.50 6.86
CA LYS A 168 16.43 7.00 6.39
C LYS A 168 16.67 7.53 4.97
N LYS A 169 17.88 8.03 4.71
CA LYS A 169 18.30 8.46 3.37
C LYS A 169 18.73 7.27 2.49
N GLU A 170 17.85 6.29 2.40
CA GLU A 170 18.03 5.05 1.66
C GLU A 170 16.70 4.61 1.06
N TYR A 171 16.77 3.65 0.15
CA TYR A 171 15.62 3.04 -0.50
C TYR A 171 15.42 1.62 0.02
N GLY A 172 14.16 1.21 0.14
CA GLY A 172 13.75 -0.16 0.42
C GLY A 172 12.89 -0.70 -0.71
N VAL A 173 13.24 -1.87 -1.26
CA VAL A 173 12.43 -2.57 -2.25
C VAL A 173 12.00 -3.90 -1.67
N ALA A 174 10.69 -4.16 -1.66
CA ALA A 174 10.11 -5.38 -1.13
C ALA A 174 9.47 -6.22 -2.25
N VAL A 175 9.97 -7.44 -2.44
CA VAL A 175 9.43 -8.41 -3.39
C VAL A 175 8.61 -9.45 -2.63
N VAL A 176 7.31 -9.52 -2.93
CA VAL A 176 6.43 -10.53 -2.35
C VAL A 176 6.70 -11.88 -3.00
N MET A 177 6.94 -12.89 -2.16
CA MET A 177 6.92 -14.29 -2.55
C MET A 177 5.56 -14.88 -2.19
N ALA A 178 4.89 -15.47 -3.18
CA ALA A 178 3.53 -15.95 -3.09
C ALA A 178 3.43 -17.45 -3.39
N SER A 179 2.37 -18.07 -2.88
CA SER A 179 2.04 -19.48 -3.13
C SER A 179 1.55 -19.70 -4.56
N LYS A 180 1.62 -20.95 -5.02
CA LYS A 180 1.37 -21.35 -6.42
C LYS A 180 0.05 -20.82 -6.99
N ASN A 181 -1.02 -20.88 -6.21
CA ASN A 181 -2.38 -20.58 -6.68
C ASN A 181 -2.83 -19.14 -6.37
N TYR A 182 -2.01 -18.33 -5.68
CA TYR A 182 -2.33 -16.93 -5.45
C TYR A 182 -2.41 -16.14 -6.79
N PRO A 183 -3.36 -15.20 -6.95
CA PRO A 183 -4.40 -14.79 -6.00
C PRO A 183 -5.74 -15.55 -6.13
N TYR A 184 -5.82 -16.58 -6.98
CA TYR A 184 -7.09 -17.16 -7.42
C TYR A 184 -7.50 -18.44 -6.68
N GLY A 185 -6.67 -18.93 -5.76
CA GLY A 185 -7.01 -20.09 -4.94
C GLY A 185 -5.96 -20.43 -3.90
N ASP A 186 -6.32 -21.37 -3.04
CA ASP A 186 -5.46 -21.87 -1.97
C ASP A 186 -4.40 -22.82 -2.52
N SER A 187 -3.27 -22.94 -1.82
CA SER A 187 -2.20 -23.87 -2.15
C SER A 187 -1.99 -24.82 -0.99
N GLU A 188 -1.60 -26.06 -1.28
CA GLU A 188 -1.15 -26.99 -0.24
C GLU A 188 0.00 -26.37 0.57
N PRO A 189 0.02 -26.54 1.91
CA PRO A 189 1.13 -26.09 2.73
C PRO A 189 2.47 -26.61 2.21
N ALA A 190 3.46 -25.72 2.13
CA ALA A 190 4.80 -26.07 1.63
C ALA A 190 5.88 -25.62 2.60
N GLU A 191 6.79 -26.53 2.96
CA GLU A 191 7.93 -26.19 3.83
C GLU A 191 8.78 -25.08 3.21
N ILE A 192 9.10 -24.07 4.01
CA ILE A 192 9.96 -22.95 3.65
C ILE A 192 11.37 -23.28 4.13
N ILE A 193 12.31 -23.26 3.18
CA ILE A 193 13.73 -23.38 3.43
C ILE A 193 14.38 -22.05 3.06
N VAL A 194 15.13 -21.46 3.98
CA VAL A 194 15.95 -20.28 3.71
C VAL A 194 17.41 -20.71 3.76
N ASP A 195 18.12 -20.53 2.66
CA ASP A 195 19.54 -20.85 2.56
C ASP A 195 20.36 -19.96 3.51
N GLU A 196 21.52 -20.46 3.93
CA GLU A 196 22.47 -19.64 4.67
C GLU A 196 23.03 -18.54 3.76
N ILE A 197 22.79 -17.28 4.14
CA ILE A 197 23.28 -16.12 3.39
C ILE A 197 24.74 -15.86 3.79
N HIS A 198 25.68 -16.33 2.97
CA HIS A 198 27.12 -16.12 3.16
C HIS A 198 27.63 -14.75 2.67
N ASP A 199 26.86 -14.06 1.82
CA ASP A 199 27.17 -12.70 1.40
C ASP A 199 26.83 -11.72 2.55
N GLU A 200 27.88 -11.25 3.23
CA GLU A 200 27.76 -10.34 4.37
C GLU A 200 27.12 -8.98 4.00
N ILE A 201 27.30 -8.51 2.76
CA ILE A 201 26.69 -7.26 2.30
C ILE A 201 25.19 -7.47 2.13
N LEU A 202 24.77 -8.57 1.50
CA LEU A 202 23.36 -8.91 1.34
C LEU A 202 22.71 -9.10 2.72
N LYS A 203 23.35 -9.85 3.61
CA LYS A 203 22.86 -10.13 4.97
C LYS A 203 22.68 -8.86 5.79
N ALA A 204 23.59 -7.90 5.70
CA ALA A 204 23.49 -6.62 6.40
C ALA A 204 22.44 -5.66 5.81
N ASN A 205 22.06 -5.84 4.53
CA ASN A 205 21.20 -4.92 3.80
C ASN A 205 19.94 -5.58 3.24
N SER A 206 19.45 -6.64 3.89
CA SER A 206 18.22 -7.29 3.49
C SER A 206 17.46 -7.85 4.69
N HIS A 207 16.17 -8.12 4.50
CA HIS A 207 15.29 -8.63 5.55
C HIS A 207 14.18 -9.49 4.95
N ILE A 208 13.86 -10.61 5.60
CA ILE A 208 12.68 -11.41 5.28
C ILE A 208 11.58 -11.08 6.28
N SER A 209 10.46 -10.56 5.79
CA SER A 209 9.24 -10.34 6.58
C SER A 209 8.20 -11.41 6.24
N TYR A 210 7.88 -12.27 7.21
CA TYR A 210 6.92 -13.36 7.04
C TYR A 210 5.49 -12.88 7.23
N ALA A 211 4.56 -13.38 6.41
CA ALA A 211 3.14 -13.02 6.46
C ALA A 211 2.25 -14.27 6.51
N GLY A 212 1.99 -14.90 5.37
CA GLY A 212 1.15 -16.10 5.26
C GLY A 212 1.90 -17.39 5.57
N VAL A 213 2.37 -17.54 6.81
CA VAL A 213 3.12 -18.73 7.25
C VAL A 213 2.55 -19.35 8.52
N SER A 214 2.75 -20.66 8.68
CA SER A 214 2.61 -21.37 9.95
C SER A 214 3.95 -21.93 10.42
N LYS A 215 4.03 -22.31 11.69
CA LYS A 215 5.18 -23.01 12.26
C LYS A 215 4.72 -24.31 12.92
N GLU A 216 5.26 -25.43 12.48
CA GLU A 216 4.93 -26.77 12.95
C GLU A 216 6.23 -27.56 13.14
N ASP A 217 6.42 -28.18 14.30
CA ASP A 217 7.61 -28.98 14.64
C ASP A 217 8.95 -28.27 14.36
N GLY A 218 9.01 -26.96 14.59
CA GLY A 218 10.19 -26.13 14.36
C GLY A 218 10.41 -25.71 12.91
N LYS A 219 9.62 -26.23 11.96
CA LYS A 219 9.66 -25.91 10.54
C LYS A 219 8.67 -24.80 10.19
N LEU A 220 9.03 -23.97 9.21
CA LEU A 220 8.15 -22.94 8.67
C LEU A 220 7.44 -23.46 7.44
N PHE A 221 6.16 -23.15 7.29
CA PHE A 221 5.36 -23.53 6.13
C PHE A 221 4.68 -22.32 5.51
N ALA A 222 4.66 -22.29 4.18
CA ALA A 222 3.86 -21.37 3.39
C ALA A 222 2.41 -21.85 3.39
N THR A 223 1.53 -21.14 4.07
CA THR A 223 0.11 -21.50 4.24
C THR A 223 -0.85 -20.44 3.72
N GLY A 224 -0.38 -19.22 3.50
CA GLY A 224 -1.16 -18.13 2.92
C GLY A 224 -0.84 -17.86 1.45
N GLY A 225 -1.63 -16.98 0.83
CA GLY A 225 -1.41 -16.53 -0.54
C GLY A 225 -0.14 -15.69 -0.72
N ARG A 226 0.00 -14.62 0.07
CA ARG A 226 1.24 -13.83 0.20
C ARG A 226 2.04 -14.39 1.36
N VAL A 227 3.13 -15.09 1.07
CA VAL A 227 3.87 -15.89 2.05
C VAL A 227 4.84 -15.03 2.84
N LEU A 228 5.69 -14.28 2.15
CA LEU A 228 6.70 -13.42 2.76
C LEU A 228 7.14 -12.31 1.80
N LEU A 229 7.83 -11.31 2.32
CA LEU A 229 8.50 -10.28 1.56
C LEU A 229 10.02 -10.43 1.72
N CYS A 230 10.73 -10.46 0.60
CA CYS A 230 12.17 -10.25 0.56
C CYS A 230 12.43 -8.75 0.37
N VAL A 231 12.98 -8.11 1.38
CA VAL A 231 13.27 -6.67 1.38
C VAL A 231 14.76 -6.47 1.19
N GLY A 232 15.15 -5.65 0.22
CA GLY A 232 16.51 -5.18 0.04
C GLY A 232 16.58 -3.68 0.29
N PHE A 233 17.68 -3.23 0.90
CA PHE A 233 17.96 -1.82 1.17
C PHE A 233 19.15 -1.34 0.35
N GLY A 234 19.22 -0.06 -0.01
CA GLY A 234 20.33 0.50 -0.77
C GLY A 234 20.32 2.03 -0.86
N GLU A 235 21.45 2.59 -1.29
CA GLU A 235 21.59 4.04 -1.52
C GLU A 235 20.79 4.52 -2.74
N ASP A 236 20.43 3.60 -3.63
CA ASP A 236 19.58 3.82 -4.79
C ASP A 236 18.60 2.65 -4.97
N ILE A 237 17.54 2.89 -5.77
CA ILE A 237 16.47 1.92 -6.03
C ILE A 237 17.00 0.66 -6.72
N GLN A 238 17.99 0.77 -7.61
CA GLN A 238 18.55 -0.37 -8.35
C GLN A 238 19.28 -1.32 -7.41
N THR A 239 20.11 -0.80 -6.52
CA THR A 239 20.84 -1.54 -5.50
C THR A 239 19.87 -2.22 -4.52
N ALA A 240 18.87 -1.50 -4.01
CA ALA A 240 17.84 -2.06 -3.13
C ALA A 240 17.07 -3.20 -3.82
N ARG A 241 16.66 -3.00 -5.07
CA ARG A 241 15.97 -4.00 -5.90
C ARG A 241 16.82 -5.25 -6.13
N ASN A 242 18.08 -5.08 -6.52
CA ASN A 242 19.00 -6.19 -6.77
C ASN A 242 19.17 -7.06 -5.52
N ARG A 243 19.32 -6.43 -4.35
CA ARG A 243 19.41 -7.14 -3.06
C ARG A 243 18.12 -7.88 -2.73
N ALA A 244 16.95 -7.27 -2.96
CA ALA A 244 15.66 -7.92 -2.74
C ALA A 244 15.51 -9.20 -3.59
N TYR A 245 15.88 -9.13 -4.88
CA TYR A 245 15.85 -10.29 -5.77
C TYR A 245 16.92 -11.34 -5.46
N ALA A 246 18.12 -10.93 -5.04
CA ALA A 246 19.15 -11.84 -4.55
C ALA A 246 18.64 -12.63 -3.33
N LEU A 247 17.95 -11.95 -2.40
CA LEU A 247 17.32 -12.57 -1.24
C LEU A 247 16.18 -13.52 -1.64
N CYS A 248 15.35 -13.19 -2.63
CA CYS A 248 14.38 -14.15 -3.18
C CYS A 248 15.03 -15.46 -3.69
N GLY A 249 16.26 -15.37 -4.19
CA GLY A 249 17.05 -16.54 -4.61
C GLY A 249 17.38 -17.49 -3.46
N GLN A 250 17.42 -16.99 -2.22
CA GLN A 250 17.77 -17.75 -1.01
C GLN A 250 16.56 -18.40 -0.32
N VAL A 251 15.35 -18.17 -0.82
CA VAL A 251 14.11 -18.63 -0.15
C VAL A 251 13.37 -19.63 -1.02
N HIS A 252 13.12 -20.84 -0.51
CA HIS A 252 12.56 -21.96 -1.27
C HIS A 252 11.30 -22.51 -0.61
N PHE A 253 10.27 -22.76 -1.42
CA PHE A 253 9.10 -23.56 -1.07
C PHE A 253 8.40 -24.00 -2.36
N ALA A 254 7.64 -25.09 -2.29
CA ALA A 254 6.99 -25.67 -3.46
C ALA A 254 6.04 -24.67 -4.14
N GLY A 255 6.24 -24.46 -5.45
CA GLY A 255 5.38 -23.61 -6.26
C GLY A 255 5.50 -22.10 -5.98
N LYS A 256 6.58 -21.65 -5.30
CA LYS A 256 6.86 -20.23 -5.06
C LYS A 256 6.77 -19.42 -6.35
N LYS A 257 6.14 -18.24 -6.27
CA LYS A 257 6.07 -17.25 -7.35
C LYS A 257 6.51 -15.89 -6.82
N CYS A 258 7.21 -15.13 -7.63
CA CYS A 258 7.44 -13.71 -7.40
C CYS A 258 7.41 -12.97 -8.74
N ARG A 259 7.10 -11.68 -8.69
CA ARG A 259 7.15 -10.80 -9.87
C ARG A 259 8.58 -10.34 -10.11
N THR A 260 8.98 -10.22 -11.37
CA THR A 260 10.33 -9.75 -11.78
C THR A 260 10.40 -8.26 -12.13
N ASP A 261 9.26 -7.60 -12.14
CA ASP A 261 9.11 -6.19 -12.52
C ASP A 261 8.93 -5.26 -11.30
N ILE A 262 9.18 -5.71 -10.07
CA ILE A 262 9.07 -4.80 -8.92
C ILE A 262 10.09 -3.66 -9.02
N ALA A 263 9.63 -2.43 -8.75
CA ALA A 263 10.37 -1.17 -8.88
C ALA A 263 10.85 -0.79 -10.30
N TYR A 264 10.40 -1.47 -11.35
CA TYR A 264 10.89 -1.20 -12.72
C TYR A 264 10.57 0.23 -13.22
N GLN A 265 9.42 0.80 -12.84
CA GLN A 265 9.01 2.14 -13.28
C GLN A 265 9.91 3.24 -12.72
N ALA A 266 10.47 3.02 -11.53
CA ALA A 266 11.37 3.96 -10.88
C ALA A 266 12.83 3.85 -11.38
N LEU A 267 13.10 2.91 -12.30
CA LEU A 267 14.41 2.72 -12.94
C LEU A 267 14.44 3.18 -14.40
N LYS A 268 13.35 3.78 -14.89
CA LYS A 268 13.27 4.42 -16.21
C LYS A 268 13.72 5.86 -16.13
#